data_AF-A0A2N5JRP3-F1
#
_entry.id   AF-A0A2N5JRP3-F1
#
_cell.length_a   1.000
_cell.length_b   1.000
_cell.length_c   1.000
_cell.angle_alpha   90.00
_cell.angle_beta   90.00
_cell.angle_gamma   90.00
#
_symmetry.space_group_name_H-M   'P 1'
#
loop_
_entity.id
_entity.type
_entity.pdbx_description
1 polymer ?
#
loop_
_entity_poly.entity_id
_entity_poly.type
_entity_poly.pdbx_seq_one_letter_code
_entity_poly.pdbx_strand_id
1 'polypeptide(L)'
;MFGFVCLSFVWFSVNRQLEESNASNELTKWFNALMFILFFVIYTGYFVYFETVWNGQTPGKRFTKIRVIKADGRPLGLQQASLRALLRPFDDFFSLGVLFIIFHKTEKRIGDIVAQTIVIQEPRRPLTIAIDISNNGHNAKKEWTSLGVNDRLTIQDFAVVKDYLQRRHNFSAKARSEVSDRLLRQLQDKLDIREIPLGFTADEHLEAIYLSYTKYES
;
A
#
# COMPACT_ATOMS: atom_id res chain seq x y z
N MET A 1 -7.21 -19.44 -6.18
CA MET A 1 -7.68 -20.37 -5.15
C MET A 1 -8.57 -21.43 -5.76
N PHE A 2 -9.87 -21.22 -5.95
CA PHE A 2 -10.75 -22.28 -6.49
C PHE A 2 -10.41 -22.75 -7.92
N GLY A 3 -9.91 -21.85 -8.77
CA GLY A 3 -9.62 -22.18 -10.18
C GLY A 3 -8.58 -23.28 -10.39
N PHE A 4 -7.46 -23.27 -9.67
CA PHE A 4 -6.38 -24.24 -9.89
C PHE A 4 -6.77 -25.64 -9.38
N VAL A 5 -7.44 -25.72 -8.22
CA VAL A 5 -7.94 -26.98 -7.65
C VAL A 5 -9.03 -27.58 -8.52
N CYS A 6 -10.03 -26.80 -8.93
CA CYS A 6 -11.07 -27.29 -9.84
C CYS A 6 -10.48 -27.78 -11.17
N LEU A 7 -9.56 -27.02 -11.77
CA LEU A 7 -8.93 -27.43 -13.03
C LEU A 7 -8.07 -28.70 -12.84
N SER A 8 -7.36 -28.83 -11.73
CA SER A 8 -6.58 -30.03 -11.41
C SER A 8 -7.47 -31.24 -11.14
N PHE A 9 -8.62 -31.04 -10.49
CA PHE A 9 -9.58 -32.10 -10.21
C PHE A 9 -10.31 -32.56 -11.48
N VAL A 10 -10.71 -31.61 -12.33
CA VAL A 10 -11.27 -31.90 -13.66
C VAL A 10 -10.23 -32.63 -14.52
N TRP A 11 -8.98 -32.15 -14.53
CA TRP A 11 -7.87 -32.80 -15.22
C TRP A 11 -7.64 -34.24 -14.73
N PHE A 12 -7.63 -34.45 -13.42
CA PHE A 12 -7.50 -35.77 -12.82
C PHE A 12 -8.67 -36.69 -13.17
N SER A 13 -9.90 -36.18 -13.12
CA SER A 13 -11.12 -36.92 -13.44
C SER A 13 -11.14 -37.36 -14.91
N VAL A 14 -10.75 -36.45 -15.83
CA VAL A 14 -10.61 -36.74 -17.25
C VAL A 14 -9.51 -37.79 -17.49
N ASN A 15 -8.35 -37.69 -16.82
CA ASN A 15 -7.30 -38.70 -16.97
C ASN A 15 -7.73 -40.08 -16.45
N ARG A 16 -8.43 -40.13 -15.30
CA ARG A 16 -9.01 -41.37 -14.76
C ARG A 16 -9.97 -42.03 -15.75
N GLN A 17 -10.85 -41.23 -16.36
CA GLN A 17 -11.85 -41.72 -17.30
C GLN A 17 -11.21 -42.21 -18.62
N LEU A 18 -10.13 -41.55 -19.06
CA LEU A 18 -9.34 -41.96 -20.21
C LEU A 18 -8.52 -43.23 -19.96
N GLU A 19 -8.14 -43.50 -18.71
CA GLU A 19 -7.41 -44.71 -18.31
C GLU A 19 -8.34 -45.92 -18.13
N GLU A 20 -9.57 -45.70 -17.62
CA GLU A 20 -10.62 -46.73 -17.55
C GLU A 20 -11.18 -47.10 -18.93
N SER A 21 -11.22 -46.15 -19.86
CA SER A 21 -11.38 -46.49 -21.27
C SER A 21 -10.08 -47.11 -21.77
N ASN A 22 -10.08 -48.33 -22.32
CA ASN A 22 -8.91 -48.96 -22.97
C ASN A 22 -8.40 -48.19 -24.22
N ALA A 23 -8.73 -46.90 -24.36
CA ALA A 23 -8.37 -46.01 -25.46
C ALA A 23 -7.05 -45.23 -25.22
N SER A 24 -6.36 -45.43 -24.09
CA SER A 24 -5.14 -44.68 -23.76
C SER A 24 -3.88 -45.29 -24.39
N ASN A 25 -3.52 -44.81 -25.58
CA ASN A 25 -2.18 -45.01 -26.15
C ASN A 25 -1.11 -44.39 -25.24
N GLU A 26 0.08 -44.98 -25.15
CA GLU A 26 1.22 -44.42 -24.39
C GLU A 26 1.54 -42.97 -24.77
N LEU A 27 1.37 -42.61 -26.04
CA LEU A 27 1.48 -41.24 -26.54
C LEU A 27 0.50 -40.26 -25.87
N THR A 28 -0.73 -40.69 -25.60
CA THR A 28 -1.76 -39.88 -24.94
C THR A 28 -1.38 -39.57 -23.49
N LYS A 29 -0.79 -40.55 -22.78
CA LYS A 29 -0.31 -40.37 -21.40
C LYS A 29 0.82 -39.33 -21.33
N TRP A 30 1.81 -39.45 -22.22
CA TRP A 30 2.90 -38.47 -22.33
C TRP A 30 2.41 -37.07 -22.71
N PHE A 31 1.49 -36.97 -23.67
CA PHE A 31 0.89 -35.70 -24.06
C PHE A 31 0.15 -35.02 -22.90
N ASN A 32 -0.64 -35.78 -22.14
CA ASN A 32 -1.32 -35.28 -20.96
C ASN A 32 -0.32 -34.82 -19.89
N ALA A 33 0.70 -35.62 -19.57
CA ALA A 33 1.73 -35.22 -18.61
C ALA A 33 2.39 -33.88 -19.01
N LEU A 34 2.73 -33.71 -20.29
CA LEU A 34 3.31 -32.49 -20.82
C LEU A 34 2.35 -31.28 -20.68
N MET A 35 1.08 -31.46 -21.04
CA MET A 35 0.05 -30.42 -20.91
C MET A 35 -0.13 -29.97 -19.45
N PHE A 36 -0.10 -30.90 -18.50
CA PHE A 36 -0.20 -30.58 -17.08
C PHE A 36 1.00 -29.75 -16.59
N ILE A 37 2.21 -30.15 -16.96
CA ILE A 37 3.44 -29.41 -16.63
C ILE A 37 3.40 -28.01 -17.26
N LEU A 38 3.00 -27.91 -18.53
CA LEU A 38 2.90 -26.62 -19.22
C LEU A 38 1.89 -25.70 -18.53
N PHE A 39 0.73 -26.23 -18.14
CA PHE A 39 -0.27 -25.48 -17.40
C PHE A 39 0.25 -24.99 -16.05
N PHE A 40 0.96 -25.85 -15.30
CA PHE A 40 1.59 -25.49 -14.04
C PHE A 40 2.61 -24.35 -14.19
N VAL A 41 3.45 -24.41 -15.22
CA VAL A 41 4.46 -23.39 -15.52
C VAL A 41 3.80 -22.08 -15.93
N ILE A 42 2.77 -22.10 -16.78
CA ILE A 42 2.04 -20.90 -17.19
C ILE A 42 1.33 -20.26 -15.98
N TYR A 43 0.65 -21.06 -15.17
CA TYR A 43 -0.05 -20.58 -13.98
C TYR A 43 0.91 -19.95 -12.96
N THR A 44 1.97 -20.66 -12.60
CA THR A 44 2.97 -20.19 -11.64
C THR A 44 3.74 -19.01 -12.21
N GLY A 45 4.19 -19.11 -13.46
CA GLY A 45 4.95 -18.09 -14.18
C GLY A 45 4.18 -16.79 -14.35
N TYR A 46 2.87 -16.84 -14.63
CA TYR A 46 2.00 -15.67 -14.64
C TYR A 46 2.12 -14.88 -13.34
N PHE A 47 1.99 -15.55 -12.19
CA PHE A 47 2.08 -14.88 -10.90
C PHE A 47 3.47 -14.35 -10.58
N VAL A 48 4.53 -15.12 -10.86
CA VAL A 48 5.91 -14.65 -10.69
C VAL A 48 6.19 -13.41 -11.54
N TYR A 49 5.78 -13.46 -12.82
CA TYR A 49 6.00 -12.37 -13.76
C TYR A 49 5.34 -11.08 -13.30
N PHE A 50 4.03 -11.12 -13.00
CA PHE A 50 3.32 -9.93 -12.54
C PHE A 50 3.81 -9.43 -11.17
N GLU A 51 4.04 -10.33 -10.20
CA GLU A 51 4.55 -9.91 -8.89
C GLU A 51 5.97 -9.34 -8.96
N THR A 52 6.80 -9.77 -9.92
CA THR A 52 8.15 -9.21 -10.10
C THR A 52 8.09 -7.89 -10.87
N VAL A 53 7.41 -7.84 -12.01
CA VAL A 53 7.35 -6.67 -12.90
C VAL A 53 6.59 -5.51 -12.26
N TRP A 54 5.56 -5.79 -11.44
CA TRP A 54 4.75 -4.77 -10.77
C TRP A 54 5.04 -4.66 -9.26
N ASN A 55 6.24 -5.01 -8.82
CA ASN A 55 6.70 -4.76 -7.44
C ASN A 55 5.69 -5.25 -6.38
N GLY A 56 5.29 -6.52 -6.48
CA GLY A 56 4.39 -7.21 -5.57
C GLY A 56 2.90 -7.06 -5.86
N GLN A 57 2.52 -6.63 -7.07
CA GLN A 57 1.11 -6.50 -7.48
C GLN A 57 0.78 -7.44 -8.65
N THR A 58 -0.39 -8.06 -8.59
CA THR A 58 -1.02 -8.75 -9.73
C THR A 58 -2.19 -7.91 -10.23
N PRO A 59 -2.74 -8.13 -11.44
CA PRO A 59 -3.82 -7.29 -11.96
C PRO A 59 -5.00 -7.17 -10.97
N GLY A 60 -5.42 -8.30 -10.38
CA GLY A 60 -6.47 -8.34 -9.36
C GLY A 60 -6.12 -7.57 -8.08
N LYS A 61 -4.87 -7.66 -7.60
CA LYS A 61 -4.39 -6.90 -6.43
C LYS A 61 -4.31 -5.40 -6.70
N ARG A 62 -4.04 -5.03 -7.96
CA ARG A 62 -3.96 -3.62 -8.39
C ARG A 62 -5.33 -2.95 -8.38
N PHE A 63 -6.39 -3.68 -8.74
CA PHE A 63 -7.77 -3.20 -8.60
C PHE A 63 -8.14 -2.91 -7.14
N THR A 64 -7.68 -3.74 -6.20
CA THR A 64 -7.94 -3.55 -4.76
C THR A 64 -6.91 -2.67 -4.05
N LYS A 65 -5.92 -2.13 -4.78
CA LYS A 65 -4.83 -1.27 -4.26
C LYS A 65 -4.03 -1.89 -3.11
N ILE A 66 -3.92 -3.21 -3.13
CA ILE A 66 -3.09 -3.95 -2.19
C ILE A 66 -1.76 -4.30 -2.86
N ARG A 67 -0.66 -4.15 -2.13
CA ARG A 67 0.67 -4.52 -2.60
C ARG A 67 1.35 -5.43 -1.59
N VAL A 68 2.09 -6.41 -2.10
CA VAL A 68 2.98 -7.22 -1.29
C VAL A 68 4.33 -6.50 -1.16
N ILE A 69 4.80 -6.32 0.06
CA ILE A 69 6.16 -5.85 0.36
C ILE A 69 6.87 -6.88 1.23
N LYS A 70 8.21 -6.81 1.32
CA LYS A 70 8.94 -7.54 2.36
C LYS A 70 8.52 -7.04 3.75
N ALA A 71 8.69 -7.88 4.76
CA ALA A 71 8.56 -7.47 6.16
C ALA A 71 9.46 -6.26 6.50
N ASP A 72 10.61 -6.14 5.83
CA ASP A 72 11.56 -5.02 5.98
C ASP A 72 11.18 -3.75 5.20
N GLY A 73 10.00 -3.68 4.58
CA GLY A 73 9.55 -2.51 3.81
C GLY A 73 10.11 -2.38 2.38
N ARG A 74 11.05 -3.25 1.99
CA ARG A 74 11.65 -3.27 0.65
C ARG A 74 10.70 -3.84 -0.41
N PRO A 75 10.85 -3.45 -1.70
CA PRO A 75 10.08 -4.04 -2.80
C PRO A 75 10.32 -5.54 -2.91
N LEU A 76 9.31 -6.26 -3.37
CA LEU A 76 9.34 -7.71 -3.51
C LEU A 76 10.38 -8.12 -4.56
N GLY A 77 11.32 -8.98 -4.16
CA GLY A 77 12.34 -9.52 -5.07
C GLY A 77 11.84 -10.76 -5.83
N LEU A 78 12.46 -11.06 -6.97
CA LEU A 78 12.13 -12.22 -7.82
C LEU A 78 12.16 -13.53 -7.04
N GLN A 79 13.18 -13.76 -6.21
CA GLN A 79 13.30 -14.99 -5.39
C GLN A 79 12.09 -15.22 -4.48
N GLN A 80 11.57 -14.16 -3.86
CA GLN A 80 10.44 -14.25 -2.93
C GLN A 80 9.12 -14.41 -3.68
N ALA A 81 8.97 -13.72 -4.81
CA ALA A 81 7.83 -13.91 -5.71
C ALA A 81 7.78 -15.35 -6.24
N SER A 82 8.92 -15.91 -6.64
CA SER A 82 9.05 -17.32 -7.08
C SER A 82 8.69 -18.30 -5.97
N LEU A 83 9.22 -18.11 -4.76
CA LEU A 83 8.94 -18.99 -3.62
C LEU A 83 7.45 -19.00 -3.27
N ARG A 84 6.81 -17.81 -3.24
CA ARG A 84 5.36 -17.65 -3.03
C ARG A 84 4.54 -18.30 -4.15
N ALA A 85 4.95 -18.12 -5.40
CA ALA A 85 4.22 -18.66 -6.54
C ALA A 85 4.32 -20.19 -6.61
N LEU A 86 5.48 -20.76 -6.27
CA LEU A 86 5.69 -22.22 -6.22
C LEU A 86 4.95 -22.88 -5.06
N LEU A 87 4.83 -22.21 -3.91
CA LEU A 87 4.05 -22.70 -2.76
C LEU A 87 2.54 -22.55 -2.95
N ARG A 88 2.11 -21.72 -3.90
CA ARG A 88 0.69 -21.41 -4.11
C ARG A 88 -0.17 -22.61 -4.53
N PRO A 89 0.27 -23.45 -5.48
CA PRO A 89 -0.43 -24.69 -5.83
C PRO A 89 -0.57 -25.63 -4.64
N PHE A 90 0.44 -25.73 -3.76
CA PHE A 90 0.38 -26.54 -2.54
C PHE A 90 -0.63 -25.96 -1.53
N ASP A 91 -0.57 -24.65 -1.27
CA ASP A 91 -1.51 -23.96 -0.38
C ASP A 91 -2.96 -24.08 -0.86
N ASP A 92 -3.18 -23.97 -2.18
CA ASP A 92 -4.49 -24.07 -2.82
C ASP A 92 -5.00 -25.53 -2.78
N PHE A 93 -4.15 -26.53 -3.06
CA PHE A 93 -4.54 -27.95 -3.12
C PHE A 93 -4.98 -28.52 -1.77
N PHE A 94 -4.23 -28.22 -0.71
CA PHE A 94 -4.55 -28.76 0.62
C PHE A 94 -5.66 -27.97 1.33
N SER A 95 -6.18 -26.87 0.75
CA SER A 95 -7.04 -25.90 1.44
C SER A 95 -6.47 -25.40 2.78
N LEU A 96 -5.20 -25.69 3.06
CA LEU A 96 -4.50 -25.30 4.27
C LEU A 96 -4.41 -23.79 4.36
N GLY A 97 -4.37 -23.09 3.22
CA GLY A 97 -4.46 -21.63 3.18
C GLY A 97 -5.75 -21.09 3.79
N VAL A 98 -6.91 -21.76 3.60
CA VAL A 98 -8.19 -21.35 4.21
C VAL A 98 -8.20 -21.68 5.68
N LEU A 99 -7.74 -22.88 6.04
CA LEU A 99 -7.65 -23.30 7.45
C LEU A 99 -6.73 -22.35 8.24
N PHE A 100 -5.57 -22.00 7.69
CA PHE A 100 -4.64 -21.06 8.33
C PHE A 100 -5.19 -19.63 8.40
N ILE A 101 -5.90 -19.15 7.37
CA ILE A 101 -6.52 -17.81 7.40
C ILE A 101 -7.62 -17.74 8.47
N ILE A 102 -8.38 -18.82 8.68
CA ILE A 102 -9.45 -18.89 9.68
C ILE A 102 -8.87 -19.02 11.10
N PHE A 103 -7.80 -19.79 11.29
CA PHE A 103 -7.23 -20.03 12.62
C PHE A 103 -6.16 -19.00 13.04
N HIS A 104 -5.54 -18.28 12.10
CA HIS A 104 -4.44 -17.36 12.40
C HIS A 104 -4.86 -15.90 12.25
N LYS A 105 -4.72 -15.13 13.34
CA LYS A 105 -5.12 -13.71 13.47
C LYS A 105 -4.42 -12.73 12.51
N THR A 106 -3.42 -13.22 11.78
CA THR A 106 -2.73 -12.53 10.70
C THR A 106 -2.98 -13.32 9.44
N GLU A 107 -3.79 -12.80 8.52
CA GLU A 107 -4.20 -13.37 7.23
C GLU A 107 -2.99 -13.64 6.29
N LYS A 108 -2.04 -14.47 6.72
CA LYS A 108 -0.80 -14.80 6.03
C LYS A 108 -0.84 -16.26 5.63
N ARG A 109 -0.62 -16.53 4.35
CA ARG A 109 -0.48 -17.91 3.84
C ARG A 109 0.89 -18.47 4.20
N ILE A 110 1.07 -19.79 4.11
CA ILE A 110 2.37 -20.43 4.32
C ILE A 110 3.41 -19.84 3.37
N GLY A 111 3.04 -19.62 2.10
CA GLY A 111 3.88 -18.89 1.14
C GLY A 111 4.26 -17.46 1.57
N ASP A 112 3.39 -16.75 2.27
CA ASP A 112 3.66 -15.38 2.75
C ASP A 112 4.61 -15.38 3.96
N ILE A 113 4.49 -16.39 4.84
CA ILE A 113 5.33 -16.59 6.03
C ILE A 113 6.75 -16.96 5.61
N VAL A 114 6.91 -17.94 4.72
CA VAL A 114 8.23 -18.41 4.27
C VAL A 114 8.95 -17.32 3.48
N ALA A 115 8.23 -16.55 2.65
CA ALA A 115 8.84 -15.45 1.91
C ALA A 115 9.09 -14.19 2.76
N GLN A 116 8.68 -14.18 4.03
CA GLN A 116 8.75 -13.03 4.94
C GLN A 116 8.14 -11.77 4.33
N THR A 117 6.93 -11.91 3.80
CA THR A 117 6.22 -10.84 3.10
C THR A 117 4.96 -10.43 3.84
N ILE A 118 4.57 -9.18 3.67
CA ILE A 118 3.35 -8.62 4.22
C ILE A 118 2.57 -7.91 3.11
N VAL A 119 1.24 -8.03 3.16
CA VAL A 119 0.35 -7.30 2.28
C VAL A 119 0.00 -6.00 2.99
N ILE A 120 0.30 -4.87 2.35
CA ILE A 120 -0.13 -3.55 2.80
C ILE A 120 -1.17 -3.01 1.82
N GLN A 121 -2.16 -2.32 2.36
CA GLN A 121 -3.00 -1.46 1.56
C GLN A 121 -2.22 -0.17 1.32
N GLU A 122 -2.02 0.21 0.06
CA GLU A 122 -1.44 1.51 -0.22
C GLU A 122 -2.41 2.57 0.33
N PRO A 123 -1.99 3.43 1.28
CA PRO A 123 -2.78 4.61 1.59
C PRO A 123 -2.97 5.33 0.26
N ARG A 124 -4.21 5.73 -0.07
CA ARG A 124 -4.46 6.63 -1.20
C ARG A 124 -3.39 7.72 -1.07
N ARG A 125 -2.45 7.81 -2.01
CA ARG A 125 -1.69 9.06 -2.17
C ARG A 125 -2.76 10.13 -2.10
N PRO A 126 -2.79 11.02 -1.10
CA PRO A 126 -3.68 12.15 -1.20
C PRO A 126 -3.34 12.72 -2.57
N LEU A 127 -4.33 12.81 -3.45
CA LEU A 127 -4.22 13.71 -4.59
C LEU A 127 -3.59 14.97 -3.99
N THR A 128 -2.51 15.48 -4.58
CA THR A 128 -1.97 16.77 -4.15
C THR A 128 -3.07 17.78 -4.43
N ILE A 129 -4.03 17.88 -3.52
CA ILE A 129 -5.07 18.87 -3.53
C ILE A 129 -4.26 20.13 -3.31
N ALA A 130 -4.34 21.03 -4.29
CA ALA A 130 -3.82 22.37 -4.12
C ALA A 130 -4.38 22.88 -2.80
N ILE A 131 -3.49 23.11 -1.82
CA ILE A 131 -3.90 23.65 -0.53
C ILE A 131 -4.48 25.02 -0.87
N ASP A 132 -5.78 25.20 -0.62
CA ASP A 132 -6.43 26.49 -0.78
C ASP A 132 -5.88 27.41 0.32
N ILE A 133 -5.24 28.51 -0.03
CA ILE A 133 -4.62 29.38 0.96
C ILE A 133 -5.43 30.66 1.01
N SER A 134 -5.94 30.99 2.19
CA SER A 134 -6.75 32.19 2.38
C SER A 134 -5.92 33.47 2.14
N ASN A 135 -6.59 34.57 1.82
CA ASN A 135 -5.95 35.88 1.76
C ASN A 135 -5.33 36.28 3.11
N ASN A 136 -5.95 35.86 4.22
CA ASN A 136 -5.45 36.08 5.56
C ASN A 136 -4.17 35.27 5.85
N GLY A 137 -4.06 34.04 5.35
CA GLY A 137 -2.82 33.25 5.43
C GLY A 137 -1.63 33.94 4.74
N HIS A 138 -1.89 34.62 3.61
CA HIS A 138 -0.86 35.44 2.93
C HIS A 138 -0.46 36.67 3.74
N ASN A 139 -1.41 37.31 4.42
CA ASN A 139 -1.13 38.45 5.29
C ASN A 139 -0.36 38.01 6.54
N ALA A 140 -0.79 36.93 7.18
CA ALA A 140 -0.10 36.30 8.30
C ALA A 140 1.35 35.94 7.92
N LYS A 141 1.60 35.41 6.71
CA LYS A 141 2.98 35.15 6.24
C LYS A 141 3.88 36.37 6.31
N LYS A 142 3.39 37.57 5.97
CA LYS A 142 4.19 38.80 6.01
C LYS A 142 4.63 39.10 7.44
N GLU A 143 3.72 38.94 8.40
CA GLU A 143 4.00 39.16 9.82
C GLU A 143 4.92 38.08 10.41
N TRP A 144 4.72 36.81 10.05
CA TRP A 144 5.62 35.72 10.45
C TRP A 144 7.03 35.88 9.85
N THR A 145 7.14 36.44 8.65
CA THR A 145 8.44 36.73 8.02
C THR A 145 9.17 37.83 8.78
N SER A 146 8.47 38.86 9.26
CA SER A 146 9.11 39.89 10.11
C SER A 146 9.61 39.36 11.46
N LEU A 147 9.07 38.24 11.94
CA LEU A 147 9.50 37.59 13.19
C LEU A 147 10.71 36.66 13.01
N GLY A 148 11.22 36.46 11.79
CA GLY A 148 12.43 35.65 11.55
C GLY A 148 12.27 34.16 11.85
N VAL A 149 11.04 33.63 11.83
CA VAL A 149 10.74 32.25 12.24
C VAL A 149 11.21 31.21 11.22
N ASN A 150 11.39 31.61 9.96
CA ASN A 150 11.65 30.71 8.83
C ASN A 150 12.88 29.79 9.06
N ASP A 151 13.91 30.28 9.73
CA ASP A 151 15.17 29.55 9.93
C ASP A 151 15.09 28.49 11.05
N ARG A 152 14.00 28.47 11.84
CA ARG A 152 13.81 27.55 12.97
C ARG A 152 12.92 26.34 12.66
N LEU A 153 12.24 26.35 11.51
CA LEU A 153 11.31 25.30 11.11
C LEU A 153 12.04 24.08 10.53
N THR A 154 11.77 22.90 11.08
CA THR A 154 12.33 21.64 10.57
C THR A 154 11.45 21.08 9.44
N ILE A 155 12.05 20.31 8.53
CA ILE A 155 11.34 19.57 7.44
C ILE A 155 10.19 18.71 8.00
N GLN A 156 10.38 18.11 9.18
CA GLN A 156 9.35 17.31 9.85
C GLN A 156 8.14 18.14 10.30
N ASP A 157 8.37 19.35 10.81
CA ASP A 157 7.29 20.24 11.27
C ASP A 157 6.45 20.69 10.08
N PHE A 158 7.11 21.01 8.97
CA PHE A 158 6.45 21.31 7.70
C PHE A 158 5.59 20.14 7.20
N ALA A 159 6.09 18.91 7.26
CA ALA A 159 5.35 17.74 6.82
C ALA A 159 4.04 17.56 7.62
N VAL A 160 4.07 17.79 8.93
CA VAL A 160 2.88 17.73 9.80
C VAL A 160 1.86 18.81 9.43
N VAL A 161 2.32 20.05 9.24
CA VAL A 161 1.45 21.17 8.83
C VAL A 161 0.82 20.91 7.46
N LYS A 162 1.62 20.46 6.49
CA LYS A 162 1.16 20.09 5.15
C LYS A 162 0.11 18.99 5.19
N ASP A 163 0.34 17.93 5.97
CA ASP A 163 -0.60 16.81 6.11
C ASP A 163 -1.93 17.26 6.74
N TYR A 164 -1.88 18.14 7.73
CA TYR A 164 -3.08 18.74 8.32
C TYR A 164 -3.85 19.58 7.28
N LEU A 165 -3.17 20.51 6.60
CA LEU A 165 -3.80 21.42 5.62
C LEU A 165 -4.44 20.65 4.45
N GLN A 166 -3.81 19.56 3.99
CA GLN A 166 -4.38 18.70 2.96
C GLN A 166 -5.66 17.97 3.41
N ARG A 167 -5.81 17.69 4.71
CA ARG A 167 -6.94 16.90 5.25
C ARG A 167 -8.01 17.75 5.93
N ARG A 168 -7.76 19.04 6.16
CA ARG A 168 -8.63 19.90 6.99
C ARG A 168 -10.09 19.97 6.50
N HIS A 169 -10.31 19.83 5.19
CA HIS A 169 -11.65 19.84 4.59
C HIS A 169 -12.49 18.60 4.98
N ASN A 170 -11.85 17.53 5.46
CA ASN A 170 -12.53 16.33 5.96
C ASN A 170 -12.94 16.46 7.44
N PHE A 171 -12.49 17.51 8.14
CA PHE A 171 -12.87 17.73 9.54
C PHE A 171 -14.13 18.58 9.66
N SER A 172 -14.91 18.33 10.71
CA SER A 172 -15.97 19.24 11.13
C SER A 172 -15.37 20.57 11.61
N ALA A 173 -16.15 21.67 11.55
CA ALA A 173 -15.66 23.00 11.94
C ALA A 173 -15.06 23.04 13.36
N LYS A 174 -15.69 22.34 14.32
CA LYS A 174 -15.21 22.24 15.70
C LYS A 174 -13.90 21.46 15.80
N ALA A 175 -13.83 20.28 15.16
CA ALA A 175 -12.62 19.47 15.15
C ALA A 175 -11.45 20.18 14.46
N ARG A 176 -11.74 20.94 13.39
CA ARG A 176 -10.73 21.75 12.69
C ARG A 176 -10.11 22.77 13.64
N SER A 177 -10.93 23.55 14.35
CA SER A 177 -10.45 24.56 15.31
C SER A 177 -9.63 23.93 16.43
N GLU A 178 -10.09 22.82 17.02
CA GLU A 178 -9.37 22.16 18.11
C GLU A 178 -8.01 21.59 17.67
N VAL A 179 -7.96 21.01 16.46
CA VAL A 179 -6.72 20.44 15.90
C VAL A 179 -5.76 21.54 15.47
N SER A 180 -6.23 22.59 14.78
CA SER A 180 -5.38 23.71 14.38
C SER A 180 -4.76 24.40 15.60
N ASP A 181 -5.56 24.61 16.65
CA ASP A 181 -5.08 25.25 17.87
C ASP A 181 -4.05 24.38 18.61
N ARG A 182 -4.24 23.06 18.62
CA ARG A 182 -3.29 22.14 19.24
C ARG A 182 -1.98 22.11 18.49
N LEU A 183 -2.04 22.00 17.16
CA LEU A 183 -0.84 22.01 16.30
C LEU A 183 -0.07 23.31 16.41
N LEU A 184 -0.79 24.44 16.41
CA LEU A 184 -0.16 25.74 16.55
C LEU A 184 0.53 25.89 17.90
N ARG A 185 -0.09 25.46 19.01
CA ARG A 185 0.55 25.45 20.34
C ARG A 185 1.81 24.59 20.39
N GLN A 186 1.75 23.38 19.81
CA GLN A 186 2.92 22.50 19.73
C GLN A 186 4.09 23.14 18.95
N LEU A 187 3.77 23.87 17.88
CA LEU A 187 4.79 24.60 17.11
C LEU A 187 5.31 25.82 17.86
N GLN A 188 4.47 26.55 18.58
CA GLN A 188 4.88 27.68 19.42
C GLN A 188 5.88 27.23 20.50
N ASP A 189 5.55 26.16 21.23
CA ASP A 189 6.41 25.60 22.28
C ASP A 189 7.74 25.14 21.70
N LYS A 190 7.72 24.49 20.53
CA LYS A 190 8.92 23.97 19.88
C LYS A 190 9.82 25.07 19.31
N LEU A 191 9.24 26.15 18.80
CA LEU A 191 9.96 27.26 18.14
C LEU A 191 10.38 28.38 19.13
N ASP A 192 9.99 28.26 20.41
CA ASP A 192 10.16 29.27 21.46
C ASP A 192 9.63 30.65 21.02
N ILE A 193 8.47 30.65 20.36
CA ILE A 193 7.82 31.87 19.87
C ILE A 193 6.88 32.37 20.97
N ARG A 194 7.28 33.47 21.61
CA ARG A 194 6.52 34.09 22.71
C ARG A 194 5.38 34.97 22.22
N GLU A 195 5.48 35.50 21.00
CA GLU A 195 4.49 36.41 20.42
C GLU A 195 4.04 35.88 19.06
N ILE A 196 2.76 35.55 18.97
CA ILE A 196 2.11 35.17 17.72
C ILE A 196 1.40 36.41 17.19
N PRO A 197 1.47 36.67 15.87
CA PRO A 197 0.77 37.82 15.30
C PRO A 197 -0.74 37.75 15.59
N LEU A 198 -1.28 38.81 16.19
CA LEU A 198 -2.68 38.84 16.63
C LEU A 198 -3.61 39.15 15.45
N GLY A 199 -4.84 38.64 15.49
CA GLY A 199 -5.87 38.92 14.48
C GLY A 199 -6.06 37.83 13.42
N PHE A 200 -5.33 36.71 13.53
CA PHE A 200 -5.50 35.54 12.68
C PHE A 200 -5.96 34.33 13.49
N THR A 201 -6.65 33.41 12.83
CA THR A 201 -7.02 32.12 13.37
C THR A 201 -5.82 31.17 13.35
N ALA A 202 -5.89 30.08 14.13
CA ALA A 202 -4.81 29.10 14.13
C ALA A 202 -4.60 28.44 12.75
N ASP A 203 -5.65 28.27 11.97
CA ASP A 203 -5.55 27.73 10.60
C ASP A 203 -4.78 28.69 9.68
N GLU A 204 -5.02 29.99 9.77
CA GLU A 204 -4.33 31.03 8.99
C GLU A 204 -2.84 31.15 9.38
N HIS A 205 -2.50 30.92 10.65
CA HIS A 205 -1.10 30.80 11.07
C HIS A 205 -0.41 29.56 10.50
N LEU A 206 -1.09 28.42 10.46
CA LEU A 206 -0.56 27.21 9.85
C LEU A 206 -0.39 27.37 8.32
N GLU A 207 -1.30 28.09 7.66
CA GLU A 207 -1.14 28.50 6.26
C GLU A 207 0.10 29.38 6.05
N ALA A 208 0.35 30.35 6.94
CA ALA A 208 1.53 31.21 6.88
C ALA A 208 2.84 30.41 7.03
N ILE A 209 2.87 29.43 7.94
CA ILE A 209 4.00 28.52 8.15
C ILE A 209 4.22 27.63 6.92
N TYR A 210 3.14 27.14 6.29
CA TYR A 210 3.25 26.38 5.04
C TYR A 210 3.81 27.24 3.89
N LEU A 211 3.37 28.50 3.81
CA LEU A 211 3.83 29.45 2.79
C LEU A 211 5.28 29.88 2.97
N SER A 212 5.82 29.89 4.19
CA SER A 212 7.22 30.29 4.41
C SER A 212 8.19 29.24 3.86
N TYR A 213 7.85 27.96 3.97
CA TYR A 213 8.69 26.85 3.50
C TYR A 213 8.64 26.65 1.98
N THR A 214 7.48 26.84 1.34
CA THR A 214 7.33 26.65 -0.13
C THR A 214 8.24 27.56 -0.98
N LYS A 215 8.77 28.66 -0.42
CA LYS A 215 9.73 29.54 -1.09
C LYS A 215 11.14 28.95 -1.21
N TYR A 216 11.48 27.93 -0.42
CA TYR A 216 12.80 27.27 -0.49
C TYR A 216 12.83 26.10 -1.49
N GLU A 217 11.67 25.67 -2.01
CA GLU A 217 11.55 24.54 -2.94
C GLU A 217 11.47 25.00 -4.42
N SER A 218 11.44 26.33 -4.67
CA SER A 218 11.44 26.98 -5.99
C SER A 218 12.79 27.62 -6.30
#